data_AF-A0A925GB35-F1
#
_entry.id   AF-A0A925GB35-F1
#
_cell.length_a   1.000
_cell.length_b   1.000
_cell.length_c   1.000
_cell.angle_alpha   90.00
_cell.angle_beta   90.00
_cell.angle_gamma   90.00
#
_symmetry.space_group_name_H-M   'P 1'
#
loop_
_entity.id
_entity.type
_entity.pdbx_description
1 polymer ?
#
loop_
_entity_poly.entity_id
_entity_poly.type
_entity_poly.pdbx_seq_one_letter_code
_entity_poly.pdbx_strand_id
1 'polypeptide(L)'
;VLEAADAPVDVRALRSLVMSRLPVMDIYLVPLSGGDDAGENGFNYEPVDECDTPEEGLLRRESEQEAAGFVDQFLKGLQGAVRGKVKQYNRMLGVLWHCYLSQDHGTQLEVAATLGVSDSLVSDYRRRIEQELRALSFSEIEEARRFEMALRERVRTLVGNTESVAV
;
A
#
# COMPACT_ATOMS: atom_id res chain seq x y z
N VAL A 1 34.29 16.09 7.69
CA VAL A 1 34.24 15.99 9.17
C VAL A 1 33.58 17.22 9.78
N LEU A 2 34.11 18.44 9.61
CA LEU A 2 33.47 19.66 10.14
C LEU A 2 32.23 20.10 9.34
N GLU A 3 32.16 19.77 8.03
CA GLU A 3 30.97 19.99 7.20
C GLU A 3 29.78 19.09 7.59
N ALA A 4 30.00 18.04 8.38
CA ALA A 4 28.96 17.16 8.92
C ALA A 4 28.50 17.57 10.33
N ALA A 5 29.13 18.57 10.95
CA ALA A 5 28.80 19.02 12.29
C ALA A 5 28.02 20.33 12.20
N ASP A 6 26.70 20.24 12.08
CA ASP A 6 25.79 21.39 11.96
C ASP A 6 25.53 22.10 13.31
N ALA A 7 26.56 22.17 14.18
CA ALA A 7 26.48 22.73 15.53
C ALA A 7 27.70 23.61 15.86
N PRO A 8 27.55 24.68 16.67
CA PRO A 8 28.66 25.55 17.04
C PRO A 8 29.61 24.84 18.02
N VAL A 9 30.70 24.28 17.50
CA VAL A 9 31.75 23.63 18.29
C VAL A 9 32.66 24.68 18.92
N ASP A 10 32.90 24.57 20.24
CA ASP A 10 33.81 25.46 20.99
C ASP A 10 35.25 25.37 20.43
N VAL A 11 35.87 26.54 20.24
CA VAL A 11 37.23 26.72 19.69
C VAL A 11 38.28 25.97 20.51
N ARG A 12 38.05 25.79 21.82
CA ARG A 12 38.93 25.01 22.69
C ARG A 12 38.89 23.51 22.35
N ALA A 13 37.72 22.97 22.06
CA ALA A 13 37.55 21.58 21.62
C ALA A 13 38.16 21.37 20.23
N LEU A 14 37.95 22.32 19.32
CA LEU A 14 38.51 22.28 17.96
C LEU A 14 40.04 22.32 17.99
N ARG A 15 40.63 23.19 18.83
CA ARG A 15 42.08 23.23 19.05
C ARG A 15 42.60 21.94 19.70
N SER A 16 41.86 21.38 20.67
CA SER A 16 42.22 20.12 21.31
C SER A 16 42.21 18.96 20.31
N LEU A 17 41.25 18.92 19.38
CA LEU A 17 41.12 17.86 18.38
C LEU A 17 42.19 17.95 17.29
N VAL A 18 42.51 19.16 16.84
CA VAL A 18 43.58 19.41 15.84
C VAL A 18 44.97 19.18 16.44
N MET A 19 45.16 19.52 17.71
CA MET A 19 46.44 19.34 18.43
C MET A 19 46.60 17.93 18.99
N SER A 20 45.50 17.22 19.27
CA SER A 20 45.57 15.78 19.42
C SER A 20 45.93 15.24 18.06
N ARG A 21 47.18 14.76 17.92
CA ARG A 21 47.60 13.95 16.80
C ARG A 21 46.86 12.63 16.86
N LEU A 22 45.54 12.66 16.64
CA LEU A 22 44.75 11.48 16.35
C LEU A 22 45.44 10.87 15.13
N PRO A 23 46.05 9.69 15.25
CA PRO A 23 46.64 9.05 14.10
C PRO A 23 45.51 8.89 13.08
N VAL A 24 45.64 9.56 11.93
CA VAL A 24 44.88 9.21 10.75
C VAL A 24 45.46 7.88 10.31
N MET A 25 44.95 6.82 10.93
CA MET A 25 45.27 5.47 10.52
C MET A 25 44.39 5.22 9.31
N ASP A 26 45.00 5.04 8.14
CA ASP A 26 44.31 4.49 6.99
C ASP A 26 43.72 3.16 7.45
N ILE A 27 42.39 3.09 7.51
CA ILE A 27 41.71 1.86 7.86
C ILE A 27 41.85 0.98 6.62
N TYR A 28 42.94 0.23 6.54
CA TYR A 28 43.03 -0.87 5.60
C TYR A 28 41.97 -1.87 6.05
N LEU A 29 40.88 -1.97 5.28
CA LEU A 29 39.94 -3.08 5.39
C LEU A 29 40.76 -4.36 5.13
N VAL A 30 41.22 -4.98 6.22
CA VAL A 30 41.78 -6.32 6.18
C VAL A 30 40.60 -7.23 5.93
N PRO A 31 40.51 -7.90 4.76
CA PRO A 31 39.55 -8.98 4.61
C PRO A 31 39.93 -10.01 5.69
N LEU A 32 38.96 -10.46 6.47
CA LEU A 32 39.09 -11.64 7.31
C LEU A 32 39.19 -12.86 6.38
N SER A 33 40.28 -12.97 5.61
CA SER A 33 40.60 -14.16 4.85
C SER A 33 40.96 -15.22 5.88
N GLY A 34 40.06 -16.19 5.99
CA GLY A 34 40.14 -17.31 6.92
C GLY A 34 41.48 -18.02 6.83
N GLY A 35 41.96 -18.45 8.00
CA GLY A 35 43.00 -19.45 8.10
C GLY A 35 42.52 -20.76 7.50
N ASP A 36 43.40 -21.26 6.62
CA ASP A 36 43.66 -22.63 6.25
C ASP A 36 42.55 -23.48 5.60
N ASP A 37 42.80 -23.69 4.31
CA ASP A 37 42.73 -24.96 3.59
C ASP A 37 41.46 -25.27 2.77
N ALA A 38 41.74 -25.85 1.61
CA ALA A 38 40.83 -26.36 0.57
C ALA A 38 39.96 -25.31 -0.16
N GLY A 39 40.27 -25.16 -1.45
CA GLY A 39 39.64 -24.19 -2.32
C GLY A 39 38.13 -24.34 -2.48
N GLU A 40 37.45 -23.22 -2.51
CA GLU A 40 36.40 -22.92 -3.47
C GLU A 40 36.10 -21.43 -3.40
N ASN A 41 35.82 -20.87 -4.56
CA ASN A 41 35.69 -19.46 -4.86
C ASN A 41 34.45 -18.85 -4.16
N GLY A 42 34.56 -18.50 -2.88
CA GLY A 42 33.46 -17.95 -2.09
C GLY A 42 33.76 -16.57 -1.53
N PHE A 43 33.60 -15.52 -2.33
CA PHE A 43 33.48 -14.16 -1.80
C PHE A 43 32.19 -14.08 -0.96
N ASN A 44 32.28 -14.27 0.35
CA ASN A 44 31.16 -14.04 1.26
C ASN A 44 31.01 -12.52 1.46
N TYR A 45 30.31 -11.87 0.53
CA TYR A 45 29.74 -10.55 0.77
C TYR A 45 28.66 -10.65 1.84
N GLU A 46 28.65 -9.71 2.79
CA GLU A 46 27.49 -9.49 3.64
C GLU A 46 26.31 -9.15 2.71
N PRO A 47 25.20 -9.91 2.72
CA PRO A 47 24.08 -9.66 1.83
C PRO A 47 23.58 -8.23 2.06
N VAL A 48 23.33 -7.51 0.97
CA VAL A 48 22.75 -6.16 1.01
C VAL A 48 21.50 -6.23 1.89
N ASP A 49 21.40 -5.34 2.87
CA ASP A 49 20.22 -5.22 3.72
C ASP A 49 19.02 -4.85 2.84
N GLU A 50 18.14 -5.83 2.60
CA GLU A 50 16.91 -5.65 1.82
C GLU A 50 15.78 -5.03 2.65
N CYS A 51 16.04 -4.68 3.91
CA CYS A 51 15.03 -4.00 4.72
C CYS A 51 14.74 -2.61 4.14
N ASP A 52 13.44 -2.31 4.01
CA ASP A 52 12.98 -0.98 3.66
C ASP A 52 13.62 0.07 4.58
N THR A 53 14.10 1.15 3.98
CA THR A 53 14.59 2.30 4.76
C THR A 53 13.43 2.90 5.57
N PRO A 54 13.70 3.55 6.71
CA PRO A 54 12.65 4.16 7.52
C PRO A 54 11.82 5.20 6.75
N GLU A 55 12.42 5.87 5.76
CA GLU A 55 11.73 6.81 4.88
C GLU A 55 10.79 6.10 3.89
N GLU A 56 11.24 5.01 3.27
CA GLU A 56 10.39 4.18 2.39
C GLU A 56 9.21 3.59 3.17
N GLY A 57 9.43 3.14 4.40
CA GLY A 57 8.36 2.66 5.28
C GLY A 57 7.33 3.74 5.62
N LEU A 58 7.76 5.00 5.76
CA LEU A 58 6.84 6.13 5.99
C LEU A 58 6.03 6.45 4.72
N LEU A 59 6.68 6.61 3.57
CA LEU A 59 6.02 6.88 2.29
C LEU A 59 4.98 5.81 1.96
N ARG A 60 5.31 4.54 2.23
CA ARG A 60 4.36 3.45 2.06
C ARG A 60 3.12 3.63 2.92
N ARG A 61 3.25 3.94 4.21
CA ARG A 61 2.11 4.14 5.11
C ARG A 61 1.24 5.33 4.71
N GLU A 62 1.86 6.44 4.32
CA GLU A 62 1.13 7.62 3.83
C GLU A 62 0.31 7.25 2.60
N SER A 63 0.91 6.56 1.64
CA SER A 63 0.21 6.12 0.44
C SER A 63 -0.92 5.11 0.70
N GLU A 64 -0.76 4.22 1.68
CA GLU A 64 -1.82 3.31 2.13
C GLU A 64 -2.98 4.09 2.76
N GLN A 65 -2.67 5.15 3.50
CA GLN A 65 -3.66 6.01 4.14
C GLN A 65 -4.42 6.88 3.12
N GLU A 66 -3.73 7.40 2.11
CA GLU A 66 -4.34 8.10 0.98
C GLU A 66 -5.27 7.17 0.19
N ALA A 67 -4.81 5.95 -0.12
CA ALA A 67 -5.63 4.93 -0.77
C ALA A 67 -6.90 4.62 0.04
N ALA A 68 -6.79 4.51 1.37
CA ALA A 68 -7.95 4.34 2.25
C ALA A 68 -8.93 5.53 2.17
N GLY A 69 -8.41 6.75 2.07
CA GLY A 69 -9.21 7.96 1.86
C GLY A 69 -10.03 7.92 0.57
N PHE A 70 -9.42 7.49 -0.55
CA PHE A 70 -10.13 7.32 -1.82
C PHE A 70 -11.22 6.24 -1.75
N VAL A 71 -10.95 5.13 -1.08
CA VAL A 71 -11.95 4.06 -0.85
C VAL A 71 -13.12 4.59 -0.04
N ASP A 72 -12.87 5.32 1.04
CA ASP A 72 -13.93 5.89 1.86
C ASP A 72 -14.75 6.94 1.09
N GLN A 73 -14.10 7.76 0.26
CA GLN A 73 -14.78 8.72 -0.62
C GLN A 73 -15.69 7.99 -1.62
N PHE A 74 -15.17 6.95 -2.27
CA PHE A 74 -15.92 6.13 -3.22
C PHE A 74 -17.13 5.46 -2.55
N LEU A 75 -16.94 4.82 -1.40
CA LEU A 75 -18.02 4.14 -0.68
C LEU A 75 -19.09 5.12 -0.18
N LYS A 76 -18.71 6.33 0.23
CA LYS A 76 -19.65 7.41 0.57
C LYS A 76 -20.41 7.92 -0.65
N GLY A 77 -19.74 8.11 -1.79
CA GLY A 77 -20.38 8.48 -3.06
C GLY A 77 -21.41 7.43 -3.48
N LEU A 78 -21.01 6.17 -3.39
CA LEU A 78 -21.86 5.01 -3.66
C LEU A 78 -23.08 4.94 -2.71
N GLN A 79 -22.90 5.21 -1.41
CA GLN A 79 -24.01 5.31 -0.46
C GLN A 79 -24.96 6.49 -0.79
N GLY A 80 -24.39 7.62 -1.22
CA GLY A 80 -25.13 8.79 -1.70
C GLY A 80 -25.94 8.52 -2.96
N ALA A 81 -25.39 7.80 -3.94
CA ALA A 81 -26.04 7.42 -5.19
C ALA A 81 -27.31 6.56 -4.97
N VAL A 82 -27.37 5.84 -3.85
CA VAL A 82 -28.53 5.04 -3.43
C VAL A 82 -29.41 5.77 -2.40
N ARG A 83 -29.16 7.06 -2.17
CA ARG A 83 -29.90 7.92 -1.23
C ARG A 83 -29.92 7.35 0.19
N GLY A 84 -28.86 6.67 0.61
CA GLY A 84 -28.73 6.08 1.95
C GLY A 84 -29.59 4.84 2.22
N LYS A 85 -30.26 4.25 1.20
CA LYS A 85 -31.06 3.01 1.39
C LYS A 85 -30.15 1.80 1.59
N VAL A 86 -29.95 1.39 2.85
CA VAL A 86 -29.03 0.31 3.26
C VAL A 86 -29.21 -0.99 2.46
N LYS A 87 -30.45 -1.47 2.27
CA LYS A 87 -30.69 -2.71 1.50
C LYS A 87 -30.26 -2.62 0.04
N GLN A 88 -30.46 -1.46 -0.59
CA GLN A 88 -30.05 -1.22 -1.97
C GLN A 88 -28.53 -1.04 -2.05
N TYR A 89 -27.92 -0.41 -1.04
CA TYR A 89 -26.48 -0.26 -0.93
C TYR A 89 -25.79 -1.62 -0.79
N ASN A 90 -26.28 -2.51 0.07
CA ASN A 90 -25.75 -3.88 0.22
C ASN A 90 -25.82 -4.68 -1.09
N ARG A 91 -26.93 -4.58 -1.83
CA ARG A 91 -27.06 -5.22 -3.15
C ARG A 91 -26.06 -4.66 -4.16
N MET A 92 -25.87 -3.35 -4.17
CA MET A 92 -24.93 -2.70 -5.05
C MET A 92 -23.47 -3.04 -4.69
N LEU A 93 -23.15 -3.21 -3.40
CA LEU A 93 -21.86 -3.76 -2.96
C LEU A 93 -21.66 -5.20 -3.42
N GLY A 94 -22.71 -6.03 -3.39
CA GLY A 94 -22.68 -7.37 -3.98
C GLY A 94 -22.38 -7.34 -5.48
N VAL A 95 -23.03 -6.44 -6.23
CA VAL A 95 -22.74 -6.24 -7.67
C VAL A 95 -21.29 -5.80 -7.87
N LEU A 96 -20.81 -4.83 -7.08
CA LEU A 96 -19.41 -4.38 -7.13
C LEU A 96 -18.44 -5.55 -6.90
N TRP A 97 -18.72 -6.40 -5.92
CA TRP A 97 -17.91 -7.56 -5.59
C TRP A 97 -17.85 -8.56 -6.76
N HIS A 98 -19.00 -9.07 -7.20
CA HIS A 98 -19.04 -10.13 -8.22
C HIS A 98 -18.66 -9.66 -9.63
N CYS A 99 -18.89 -8.39 -9.97
CA CYS A 99 -18.54 -7.87 -11.30
C CYS A 99 -17.09 -7.39 -11.40
N TYR A 100 -16.52 -6.79 -10.35
CA TYR A 100 -15.24 -6.08 -10.46
C TYR A 100 -14.13 -6.61 -9.54
N LEU A 101 -14.44 -7.11 -8.33
CA LEU A 101 -13.43 -7.43 -7.30
C LEU A 101 -13.18 -8.93 -7.09
N SER A 102 -14.13 -9.78 -7.49
CA SER A 102 -14.00 -11.23 -7.49
C SER A 102 -13.05 -11.68 -8.59
N GLN A 103 -12.27 -12.74 -8.32
CA GLN A 103 -11.44 -13.40 -9.34
C GLN A 103 -12.29 -14.14 -10.38
N ASP A 104 -13.42 -14.70 -9.92
CA ASP A 104 -14.44 -15.25 -10.81
C ASP A 104 -15.41 -14.14 -11.18
N HIS A 105 -15.17 -13.54 -12.35
CA HIS A 105 -16.10 -12.60 -12.96
C HIS A 105 -17.29 -13.38 -13.53
N GLY A 106 -18.45 -13.26 -12.87
CA GLY A 106 -19.70 -13.84 -13.38
C GLY A 106 -20.29 -12.99 -14.51
N THR A 107 -21.02 -13.65 -15.40
CA THR A 107 -21.86 -12.93 -16.36
C THR A 107 -22.96 -12.14 -15.64
N GLN A 108 -23.51 -11.11 -16.29
CA GLN A 108 -24.55 -10.25 -15.67
C GLN A 108 -25.76 -11.07 -15.16
N LEU A 109 -26.14 -12.11 -15.90
CA LEU A 109 -27.22 -13.04 -15.56
C LEU A 109 -26.89 -13.89 -14.32
N GLU A 110 -25.66 -14.38 -14.20
CA GLU A 110 -25.22 -15.16 -13.03
C GLU A 110 -25.16 -14.28 -11.78
N VAL A 111 -24.69 -13.04 -11.91
CA VAL A 111 -24.66 -12.07 -10.79
C VAL A 111 -26.08 -11.72 -10.36
N ALA A 112 -26.99 -11.50 -11.31
CA ALA A 112 -28.41 -11.27 -11.05
C ALA A 112 -29.04 -12.43 -10.27
N ALA A 113 -28.77 -13.68 -10.68
CA ALA A 113 -29.25 -14.88 -10.00
C ALA A 113 -28.66 -15.02 -8.59
N THR A 114 -27.35 -14.79 -8.44
CA THR A 114 -26.63 -14.90 -7.15
C THR A 114 -27.15 -13.90 -6.12
N LEU A 115 -27.43 -12.68 -6.55
CA LEU A 115 -27.92 -11.60 -5.67
C LEU A 115 -29.46 -11.55 -5.57
N GLY A 116 -30.18 -12.42 -6.29
CA GLY A 116 -31.65 -12.44 -6.32
C GLY A 116 -32.28 -11.15 -6.86
N VAL A 117 -31.67 -10.53 -7.87
CA VAL A 117 -32.11 -9.25 -8.47
C VAL A 117 -32.26 -9.38 -9.98
N SER A 118 -32.97 -8.42 -10.60
CA SER A 118 -33.15 -8.42 -12.04
C SER A 118 -31.88 -7.97 -12.77
N ASP A 119 -31.68 -8.52 -13.97
CA ASP A 119 -30.58 -8.16 -14.88
C ASP A 119 -30.50 -6.64 -15.14
N SER A 120 -31.66 -6.00 -15.36
CA SER A 120 -31.76 -4.54 -15.54
C SER A 120 -31.26 -3.74 -14.34
N LEU A 121 -31.42 -4.26 -13.12
CA LEU A 121 -30.96 -3.59 -11.90
C LEU A 121 -29.45 -3.75 -11.74
N VAL A 122 -28.88 -4.89 -12.12
CA VAL A 122 -27.43 -5.09 -12.16
C VAL A 122 -26.78 -4.11 -13.15
N SER A 123 -27.36 -3.93 -14.33
CA SER A 123 -26.88 -2.94 -15.32
C SER A 123 -26.97 -1.50 -14.78
N ASP A 124 -28.06 -1.13 -14.10
CA ASP A 124 -28.19 0.19 -13.47
C ASP A 124 -27.12 0.40 -12.39
N TYR A 125 -26.89 -0.60 -11.53
CA TYR A 125 -25.85 -0.53 -10.51
C TYR A 125 -24.44 -0.44 -11.09
N ARG A 126 -24.12 -1.22 -12.13
CA ARG A 126 -22.84 -1.10 -12.84
C ARG A 126 -22.62 0.31 -13.38
N ARG A 127 -23.64 0.90 -14.01
CA ARG A 127 -23.57 2.26 -14.54
C ARG A 127 -23.26 3.28 -13.45
N ARG A 128 -23.91 3.17 -12.28
CA ARG A 128 -23.66 4.07 -11.14
C ARG A 128 -22.26 3.88 -10.56
N ILE A 129 -21.82 2.62 -10.41
CA ILE A 129 -20.46 2.30 -9.96
C ILE A 129 -19.43 2.93 -10.89
N GLU A 130 -19.59 2.77 -12.20
CA GLU A 130 -18.69 3.35 -13.20
C GLU A 130 -18.69 4.88 -13.19
N GLN A 131 -19.83 5.50 -12.89
CA GLN A 131 -19.90 6.96 -12.73
C GLN A 131 -19.08 7.44 -11.52
N GLU A 132 -19.22 6.77 -10.37
CA GLU A 132 -18.44 7.09 -9.18
C GLU A 132 -16.94 6.80 -9.39
N LEU A 133 -16.60 5.70 -10.09
CA LEU A 133 -15.20 5.40 -10.43
C LEU A 133 -14.58 6.46 -11.35
N ARG A 134 -15.35 7.03 -12.30
CA ARG A 134 -14.87 8.13 -13.15
C ARG A 134 -14.76 9.45 -12.40
N ALA A 135 -15.49 9.63 -11.32
CA ALA A 135 -15.37 10.81 -10.46
C ALA A 135 -14.07 10.80 -9.65
N LEU A 136 -13.49 9.62 -9.42
CA LEU A 136 -12.15 9.47 -8.87
C LEU A 136 -11.13 9.72 -9.98
N SER A 137 -10.35 10.78 -9.83
CA SER A 137 -9.19 11.04 -10.67
C SER A 137 -7.94 10.54 -9.96
N PHE A 138 -7.32 9.48 -10.47
CA PHE A 138 -5.99 9.04 -10.04
C PHE A 138 -4.93 9.77 -10.85
N SER A 139 -3.86 10.21 -10.19
CA SER A 139 -2.73 10.86 -10.86
C SER A 139 -1.68 9.84 -11.27
N GLU A 140 -1.52 8.78 -10.48
CA GLU A 140 -0.52 7.74 -10.68
C GLU A 140 -1.14 6.34 -10.80
N ILE A 141 -0.46 5.44 -11.54
CA ILE A 141 -0.89 4.05 -11.72
C ILE A 141 -0.81 3.27 -10.41
N GLU A 142 0.16 3.60 -9.56
CA GLU A 142 0.36 2.94 -8.26
C GLU A 142 -0.76 3.27 -7.28
N GLU A 143 -1.25 4.52 -7.27
CA GLU A 143 -2.43 4.94 -6.51
C GLU A 143 -3.66 4.09 -6.89
N ALA A 144 -3.90 3.90 -8.19
CA ALA A 144 -5.03 3.11 -8.67
C ALA A 144 -4.94 1.64 -8.22
N ARG A 145 -3.74 1.03 -8.25
CA ARG A 145 -3.53 -0.34 -7.74
C ARG A 145 -3.73 -0.44 -6.24
N ARG A 146 -3.19 0.51 -5.47
CA ARG A 146 -3.37 0.56 -4.01
C ARG A 146 -4.84 0.74 -3.65
N PHE A 147 -5.56 1.61 -4.38
CA PHE A 147 -7.00 1.76 -4.26
C PHE A 147 -7.75 0.46 -4.52
N GLU A 148 -7.44 -0.26 -5.62
CA GLU A 148 -8.09 -1.53 -5.94
C GLU A 148 -7.92 -2.56 -4.82
N MET A 149 -6.68 -2.72 -4.32
CA MET A 149 -6.38 -3.65 -3.22
C MET A 149 -7.12 -3.26 -1.94
N ALA A 150 -7.09 -1.98 -1.57
CA ALA A 150 -7.78 -1.47 -0.39
C ALA A 150 -9.31 -1.60 -0.52
N LEU A 151 -9.87 -1.32 -1.71
CA LEU A 151 -11.30 -1.46 -2.00
C LEU A 151 -11.73 -2.92 -1.89
N ARG A 152 -10.93 -3.84 -2.45
CA ARG A 152 -11.21 -5.29 -2.38
C ARG A 152 -11.28 -5.76 -0.94
N GLU A 153 -10.31 -5.39 -0.11
CA GLU A 153 -10.31 -5.79 1.30
C GLU A 153 -11.48 -5.16 2.06
N ARG A 154 -11.76 -3.86 1.83
CA ARG A 154 -12.86 -3.16 2.50
C ARG A 154 -14.22 -3.73 2.12
N VAL A 155 -14.49 -3.94 0.83
CA VAL A 155 -15.77 -4.50 0.36
C VAL A 155 -15.93 -5.94 0.81
N ARG A 156 -14.86 -6.75 0.85
CA ARG A 156 -14.89 -8.11 1.41
C ARG A 156 -15.41 -8.10 2.85
N THR A 157 -14.90 -7.21 3.71
CA THR A 157 -15.36 -7.11 5.10
C THR A 157 -16.83 -6.68 5.20
N LEU A 158 -17.28 -5.78 4.31
CA LEU A 158 -18.66 -5.30 4.30
C LEU A 158 -19.65 -6.37 3.80
N VAL A 159 -19.31 -7.07 2.71
CA VAL A 159 -20.16 -8.13 2.14
C VAL A 159 -20.24 -9.33 3.08
N GLY A 160 -19.12 -9.77 3.67
CA GLY A 160 -19.12 -10.85 4.66
C GLY A 160 -19.96 -10.54 5.88
N ASN A 161 -19.95 -9.29 6.36
CA ASN A 161 -20.86 -8.86 7.43
C ASN A 161 -22.33 -8.88 6.99
N THR A 162 -22.65 -8.56 5.73
CA THR A 162 -24.04 -8.61 5.26
C THR A 162 -24.60 -10.02 5.13
N GLU A 163 -23.78 -11.01 4.78
CA GLU A 163 -24.19 -12.42 4.78
C GLU A 163 -24.48 -12.93 6.21
N SER A 164 -23.69 -12.49 7.20
CA SER A 164 -23.89 -12.87 8.60
C SER A 164 -25.16 -12.29 9.25
N VAL A 165 -25.71 -11.19 8.70
CA VAL A 165 -26.94 -10.54 9.21
C VAL A 165 -28.22 -11.10 8.56
N ALA A 166 -28.08 -11.89 7.48
CA ALA A 166 -29.19 -12.50 6.77
C ALA A 166 -29.59 -13.90 7.30
N VAL A 167 -28.90 -14.38 8.35
CA VAL A 167 -29.18 -15.64 9.09
C VAL A 167 -29.83 -15.31 10.42
#